data_AF-A0A523HE08-F1
#
_entry.id   AF-A0A523HE08-F1
#
_cell.length_a   1.000
_cell.length_b   1.000
_cell.length_c   1.000
_cell.angle_alpha   90.00
_cell.angle_beta   90.00
_cell.angle_gamma   90.00
#
_symmetry.space_group_name_H-M   'P 1'
#
loop_
_entity.id
_entity.type
_entity.pdbx_description
1 polymer ?
#
loop_
_entity_poly.entity_id
_entity_poly.type
_entity_poly.pdbx_seq_one_letter_code
_entity_poly.pdbx_strand_id
1 'polypeptide(L)'
;EAQFNLGLLYANGEGGLTKDADKAVAFFRKAAIQENADAQNNLGVMYQIGEGVPQNNAQAVEWYTKAAAQGNADAQANLDTME
;
A
#
# COMPACT_ATOMS: atom_id res chain seq x y z
N GLU A 1 -7.24 -4.35 10.75
CA GLU A 1 -5.89 -4.17 11.35
C GLU A 1 -4.95 -5.37 11.17
N ALA A 2 -5.28 -6.60 11.58
CA ALA A 2 -4.33 -7.73 11.56
C ALA A 2 -3.66 -7.99 10.19
N GLN A 3 -4.41 -7.86 9.09
CA GLN A 3 -3.86 -8.04 7.74
C GLN A 3 -2.92 -6.92 7.33
N PHE A 4 -3.23 -5.66 7.69
CA PHE A 4 -2.35 -4.53 7.43
C PHE A 4 -1.02 -4.68 8.18
N ASN A 5 -1.08 -4.99 9.47
CA ASN A 5 0.11 -5.20 10.29
C ASN A 5 0.99 -6.34 9.76
N LEU A 6 0.39 -7.43 9.30
CA LEU A 6 1.16 -8.52 8.69
C LEU A 6 1.80 -8.11 7.35
N GLY A 7 1.13 -7.25 6.58
CA GLY A 7 1.71 -6.61 5.41
C GLY A 7 2.96 -5.79 5.75
N LEU A 8 2.90 -4.98 6.81
CA LEU A 8 4.04 -4.21 7.30
C LEU A 8 5.21 -5.10 7.75
N LEU A 9 4.93 -6.17 8.49
CA LEU A 9 5.97 -7.11 8.94
C LEU A 9 6.71 -7.73 7.75
N TYR A 10 6.01 -8.11 6.68
CA TYR A 10 6.64 -8.59 5.45
C TYR A 10 7.35 -7.49 4.66
N ALA A 11 6.82 -6.26 4.63
CA ALA A 11 7.47 -5.14 3.95
C ALA A 11 8.81 -4.76 4.61
N ASN A 12 8.88 -4.86 5.94
CA ASN A 12 10.05 -4.46 6.72
C ASN A 12 10.99 -5.64 7.09
N GLY A 13 10.50 -6.88 7.00
CA GLY A 13 11.24 -8.04 7.51
C GLY A 13 11.34 -8.06 9.04
N GLU A 14 10.22 -7.79 9.71
CA GLU A 14 10.13 -7.70 11.17
C GLU A 14 9.46 -8.94 11.79
N GLY A 15 9.55 -9.09 13.12
CA GLY A 15 8.89 -10.19 13.83
C GLY A 15 9.44 -11.58 13.51
N GLY A 16 10.70 -11.67 13.06
CA GLY A 16 11.33 -12.91 12.62
C GLY A 16 11.01 -13.32 11.18
N LEU A 17 10.31 -12.47 10.42
CA LEU A 17 10.05 -12.67 9.00
C LEU A 17 11.17 -12.04 8.16
N THR A 18 11.48 -12.65 7.02
CA THR A 18 12.32 -12.02 6.00
C THR A 18 11.47 -11.04 5.19
N LYS A 19 12.07 -9.94 4.73
CA LYS A 19 11.42 -9.01 3.82
C LYS A 19 10.90 -9.74 2.57
N ASP A 20 9.64 -9.54 2.24
CA ASP A 20 8.94 -10.21 1.13
C ASP A 20 7.85 -9.27 0.58
N ALA A 21 8.18 -8.58 -0.51
CA ALA A 21 7.32 -7.58 -1.12
C ALA A 21 6.04 -8.18 -1.71
N ASP A 22 6.10 -9.37 -2.31
CA ASP A 22 4.95 -10.05 -2.90
C ASP A 22 3.90 -10.38 -1.82
N LYS A 23 4.37 -10.87 -0.66
CA LYS A 23 3.48 -11.10 0.50
C LYS A 23 2.96 -9.81 1.09
N ALA A 24 3.79 -8.78 1.22
CA ALA A 24 3.35 -7.47 1.71
C ALA A 24 2.19 -6.93 0.86
N VAL A 25 2.33 -6.94 -0.48
CA VAL A 25 1.28 -6.58 -1.43
C VAL A 25 0.02 -7.42 -1.21
N ALA A 26 0.15 -8.73 -1.08
CA ALA A 26 -1.01 -9.60 -0.89
C ALA A 26 -1.81 -9.26 0.38
N PHE A 27 -1.12 -8.91 1.46
CA PHE A 27 -1.75 -8.50 2.71
C PHE A 27 -2.32 -7.08 2.66
N PHE A 28 -1.59 -6.12 2.10
CA PHE A 28 -2.10 -4.78 1.86
C PHE A 28 -3.33 -4.79 0.97
N ARG A 29 -3.35 -5.59 -0.10
CA ARG A 29 -4.55 -5.74 -0.96
C ARG A 29 -5.75 -6.26 -0.19
N LYS A 30 -5.59 -7.26 0.67
CA LYS A 30 -6.70 -7.79 1.51
C LYS A 30 -7.23 -6.72 2.47
N ALA A 31 -6.35 -5.96 3.10
CA ALA A 31 -6.73 -4.88 4.02
C ALA A 31 -7.36 -3.68 3.27
N ALA A 32 -6.83 -3.34 2.10
CA ALA A 32 -7.32 -2.26 1.24
C ALA A 32 -8.73 -2.52 0.70
N ILE A 33 -9.05 -3.78 0.38
CA ILE A 33 -10.41 -4.22 0.00
C ILE A 33 -11.40 -4.09 1.18
N GLN A 34 -10.92 -4.09 2.42
CA GLN A 34 -11.71 -3.83 3.62
C GLN A 34 -11.69 -2.34 4.01
N GLU A 35 -11.43 -1.45 3.05
CA GLU A 35 -11.41 0.01 3.24
C GLU A 35 -10.40 0.49 4.30
N ASN A 36 -9.30 -0.24 4.52
CA ASN A 36 -8.22 0.28 5.35
C ASN A 36 -7.40 1.31 4.55
N ALA A 37 -7.55 2.60 4.90
CA ALA A 37 -6.90 3.71 4.19
C ALA A 37 -5.36 3.62 4.16
N ASP A 38 -4.73 3.17 5.25
CA ASP A 38 -3.26 3.03 5.30
C ASP A 38 -2.77 1.92 4.37
N ALA A 39 -3.51 0.81 4.28
CA ALA A 39 -3.22 -0.28 3.36
C ALA A 39 -3.45 0.14 1.90
N GLN A 40 -4.48 0.94 1.62
CA GLN A 40 -4.70 1.54 0.31
C GLN A 40 -3.53 2.45 -0.07
N ASN A 41 -3.08 3.34 0.83
CA ASN A 41 -1.90 4.18 0.61
C ASN A 41 -0.65 3.33 0.33
N ASN A 42 -0.34 2.35 1.19
CA ASN A 42 0.83 1.49 0.99
C ASN A 42 0.75 0.67 -0.30
N LEU A 43 -0.42 0.16 -0.67
CA LEU A 43 -0.59 -0.52 -1.96
C LEU A 43 -0.38 0.43 -3.14
N GLY A 44 -0.78 1.70 -3.00
CA GLY A 44 -0.47 2.76 -3.96
C GLY A 44 1.03 2.95 -4.15
N VAL A 45 1.79 3.02 -3.05
CA VAL A 45 3.26 3.10 -3.08
C VAL A 45 3.86 1.91 -3.81
N MET A 46 3.44 0.69 -3.48
CA MET A 46 3.96 -0.53 -4.10
C MET A 46 3.77 -0.54 -5.62
N TYR A 47 2.60 -0.08 -6.11
CA TYR A 47 2.38 0.09 -7.55
C TYR A 47 3.18 1.24 -8.16
N GLN A 48 3.39 2.35 -7.44
CA GLN A 48 4.14 3.49 -7.94
C GLN A 48 5.61 3.15 -8.17
N ILE A 49 6.23 2.37 -7.28
CA ILE A 49 7.66 2.01 -7.35
C ILE A 49 7.90 0.62 -7.97
N GLY A 50 6.84 -0.15 -8.22
CA GLY A 50 6.94 -1.50 -8.76
C GLY A 50 7.57 -2.51 -7.80
N GLU A 51 7.34 -2.37 -6.49
CA GLU A 51 7.85 -3.29 -5.47
C GLU A 51 6.79 -4.37 -5.19
N GLY A 52 7.11 -5.65 -5.41
CA GLY A 52 6.19 -6.78 -5.23
C GLY A 52 5.01 -6.84 -6.22
N VAL A 53 4.91 -5.85 -7.11
CA VAL A 53 3.98 -5.76 -8.23
C VAL A 53 4.66 -5.07 -9.41
N PRO A 54 4.23 -5.31 -10.65
CA PRO A 54 4.66 -4.48 -11.77
C PRO A 54 4.30 -3.01 -11.53
N GLN A 55 5.24 -2.11 -11.81
CA GLN A 55 5.02 -0.68 -11.69
C GLN A 55 3.81 -0.25 -12.54
N ASN A 56 2.88 0.49 -11.93
CA ASN A 56 1.66 0.95 -12.58
C ASN A 56 1.12 2.21 -11.89
N ASN A 57 1.43 3.38 -12.45
CA ASN A 57 0.99 4.67 -11.90
C ASN A 57 -0.54 4.82 -11.89
N ALA A 58 -1.26 4.23 -12.86
CA ALA A 58 -2.72 4.31 -12.88
C ALA A 58 -3.34 3.55 -11.69
N GLN A 59 -2.79 2.38 -11.35
CA GLN A 59 -3.18 1.65 -10.15
C GLN A 59 -2.77 2.39 -8.87
N ALA A 60 -1.59 3.01 -8.85
CA ALA A 60 -1.17 3.81 -7.71
C ALA A 60 -2.14 4.97 -7.43
N VAL A 61 -2.48 5.76 -8.46
CA VAL A 61 -3.46 6.85 -8.36
C VAL A 61 -4.82 6.34 -7.89
N GLU A 62 -5.29 5.20 -8.39
CA GLU A 62 -6.57 4.61 -7.95
C GLU A 62 -6.58 4.32 -6.44
N TRP A 63 -5.51 3.71 -5.92
CA TRP A 63 -5.42 3.37 -4.50
C TRP A 63 -5.21 4.59 -3.62
N TYR A 64 -4.36 5.53 -4.04
CA TYR A 64 -4.21 6.79 -3.31
C TYR A 64 -5.50 7.60 -3.28
N THR A 65 -6.27 7.64 -4.36
CA THR A 65 -7.56 8.36 -4.40
C THR A 65 -8.54 7.79 -3.37
N LYS A 66 -8.61 6.47 -3.23
CA LYS A 66 -9.46 5.82 -2.21
C LYS A 66 -8.99 6.15 -0.79
N ALA A 67 -7.69 6.12 -0.54
CA ALA A 67 -7.13 6.46 0.77
C ALA A 67 -7.33 7.96 1.12
N ALA A 68 -7.08 8.84 0.15
CA ALA A 68 -7.24 10.28 0.28
C ALA A 68 -8.70 10.69 0.54
N ALA A 69 -9.66 10.02 -0.10
CA ALA A 69 -11.09 10.22 0.13
C ALA A 69 -11.53 9.87 1.57
N GLN A 70 -10.74 9.05 2.27
CA GLN A 70 -10.94 8.71 3.68
C GLN A 70 -10.13 9.61 4.63
N GLY A 71 -9.43 10.61 4.11
CA GLY A 71 -8.65 11.56 4.89
C GLY A 71 -7.21 11.12 5.19
N ASN A 72 -6.68 10.09 4.51
CA ASN A 72 -5.26 9.74 4.65
C ASN A 72 -4.37 10.84 4.03
N ALA A 73 -3.62 11.54 4.87
CA ALA A 73 -2.80 12.69 4.47
C ALA A 73 -1.61 12.30 3.59
N ASP A 74 -1.00 11.15 3.82
CA ASP A 74 0.11 10.66 3.01
C ASP A 74 -0.35 10.38 1.57
N ALA A 75 -1.52 9.77 1.41
CA ALA A 75 -2.11 9.52 0.09
C ALA A 75 -2.46 10.82 -0.64
N GLN A 76 -2.93 11.85 0.07
CA GLN A 76 -3.15 13.18 -0.51
C GLN A 76 -1.83 13.79 -1.01
N ALA A 77 -0.78 13.78 -0.18
CA ALA A 77 0.53 14.28 -0.56
C ALA A 77 1.15 13.48 -1.73
N ASN A 78 0.94 12.15 -1.75
CA ASN A 78 1.38 11.30 -2.84
C ASN A 78 0.68 11.68 -4.16
N LEU A 79 -0.64 11.89 -4.15
CA LEU A 79 -1.37 12.35 -5.35
C LEU A 79 -0.87 13.71 -5.85
N ASP A 80 -0.60 14.64 -4.93
CA ASP A 80 -0.14 15.99 -5.29
C ASP A 80 1.25 16.01 -5.94
N THR A 81 2.07 14.98 -5.68
CA THR A 81 3.46 14.89 -6.19
C THR A 81 3.62 13.93 -7.37
N MET A 82 2.55 13.26 -7.80
CA MET A 82 2.57 12.43 -9.01
C MET A 82 2.43 13.31 -10.26
N GLU A 83 3.55 13.48 -10.98
CA GLU A 83 3.60 14.12 -12.32
C GLU A 83 3.11 13.20 -13.45
#